data_AF-A0AA39J1R7-F1
#
_entry.id   AF-A0AA39J1R7-F1
#
_cell.length_a   1.000
_cell.length_b   1.000
_cell.length_c   1.000
_cell.angle_alpha   90.00
_cell.angle_beta   90.00
_cell.angle_gamma   90.00
#
_symmetry.space_group_name_H-M   'P 1'
#
loop_
_entity.id
_entity.type
_entity.pdbx_description
1 polymer ?
#
loop_
_entity_poly.entity_id
_entity_poly.type
_entity_poly.pdbx_seq_one_letter_code
_entity_poly.pdbx_strand_id
1 'polypeptide(L)'
;MASDPSSSQAATFAVGERILCYHGPLIYEAKILKVQAMESPTFTGIHYFVHYKGWKQTWDEWVPLGRALRYTEENLAKQKALQKTNNTANQAAANKAKNVRSARDGAGAPGPSRTARKDGTRGTKRGRDDDESTRKPEMKLTVPEPLKATLVDDWEAVTKNNQLVDLPRNPNVVQILALFEKHVLEKRPPELRQPEVLIHTIISGLQVYFDRSLGSQLLYRFERPQYAVVRQTYVTGADVDVSKIPEMSAIYGAEHLLRMLVSLPQMVAASPLDAESVGLIRDYVNELLNFLEAKKEVLFLLEYQPASLQYQNVSRS
;
A
#
# COMPACT_ATOMS: atom_id res chain seq x y z
N MET A 1 -46.17 -35.10 10.10
CA MET A 1 -46.26 -33.96 9.15
C MET A 1 -45.37 -32.86 9.70
N ALA A 2 -44.29 -32.41 9.09
CA ALA A 2 -43.53 -32.87 7.95
C ALA A 2 -42.05 -32.62 8.33
N SER A 3 -41.22 -33.62 8.12
CA SER A 3 -39.76 -33.52 8.17
C SER A 3 -39.30 -32.63 7.02
N ASP A 4 -38.65 -31.51 7.31
CA ASP A 4 -37.91 -30.72 6.33
C ASP A 4 -36.54 -31.38 6.08
N PRO A 5 -36.25 -31.92 4.90
CA PRO A 5 -34.94 -32.42 4.55
C PRO A 5 -34.27 -31.42 3.62
N SER A 6 -33.44 -30.51 4.16
CA SER A 6 -32.40 -29.89 3.34
C SER A 6 -31.10 -29.70 4.13
N SER A 7 -30.62 -30.80 4.72
CA SER A 7 -29.19 -31.01 4.86
C SER A 7 -28.58 -31.15 3.47
N SER A 8 -28.36 -30.03 2.78
CA SER A 8 -27.60 -30.02 1.53
C SER A 8 -26.16 -30.40 1.85
N GLN A 9 -25.85 -31.69 1.75
CA GLN A 9 -24.48 -32.20 1.68
C GLN A 9 -23.66 -31.27 0.77
N ALA A 10 -22.55 -30.78 1.30
CA ALA A 10 -21.63 -29.88 0.60
C ALA A 10 -21.13 -30.57 -0.67
N ALA A 11 -21.80 -30.29 -1.78
CA ALA A 11 -21.51 -30.95 -3.03
C ALA A 11 -20.27 -30.30 -3.66
N THR A 12 -19.16 -31.03 -3.65
CA THR A 12 -17.88 -30.66 -4.25
C THR A 12 -18.05 -30.41 -5.74
N PHE A 13 -17.33 -29.43 -6.28
CA PHE A 13 -17.34 -29.13 -7.72
C PHE A 13 -16.26 -29.90 -8.48
N ALA A 14 -16.50 -30.22 -9.75
CA ALA A 14 -15.56 -30.96 -10.60
C ALA A 14 -14.65 -30.02 -11.42
N VAL A 15 -13.45 -30.51 -11.77
CA VAL A 15 -12.58 -29.83 -12.74
C VAL A 15 -13.30 -29.74 -14.09
N GLY A 16 -13.31 -28.54 -14.67
CA GLY A 16 -14.00 -28.24 -15.92
C GLY A 16 -15.46 -27.81 -15.75
N GLU A 17 -16.02 -27.88 -14.54
CA GLU A 17 -17.39 -27.48 -14.28
C GLU A 17 -17.57 -25.96 -14.40
N ARG A 18 -18.70 -25.57 -14.99
CA ARG A 18 -19.12 -24.18 -15.10
C ARG A 18 -19.85 -23.79 -13.83
N ILE A 19 -19.37 -22.74 -13.17
CA ILE A 19 -19.88 -22.26 -11.89
C ILE A 19 -20.13 -20.76 -11.93
N LEU A 20 -20.77 -20.27 -10.87
CA LEU A 20 -20.90 -18.86 -10.56
C LEU A 20 -19.99 -18.56 -9.37
N CYS A 21 -19.05 -17.63 -9.49
CA CYS A 21 -18.06 -17.33 -8.45
C CYS A 21 -18.16 -15.87 -8.02
N TYR A 22 -18.17 -15.63 -6.71
CA TYR A 22 -18.08 -14.28 -6.15
C TYR A 22 -16.70 -13.70 -6.39
N HIS A 23 -16.64 -12.48 -6.91
CA HIS A 23 -15.43 -11.65 -6.94
C HIS A 23 -15.83 -10.23 -6.49
N GLY A 24 -15.38 -9.84 -5.30
CA GLY A 24 -15.93 -8.69 -4.58
C GLY A 24 -17.43 -8.91 -4.25
N PRO A 25 -18.28 -7.88 -4.38
CA PRO A 25 -19.71 -7.98 -4.06
C PRO A 25 -20.55 -8.62 -5.18
N LEU A 26 -19.95 -8.94 -6.33
CA LEU A 26 -20.66 -9.43 -7.51
C LEU A 26 -20.33 -10.90 -7.80
N ILE A 27 -21.26 -11.53 -8.50
CA ILE A 27 -21.14 -12.92 -8.97
C ILE A 27 -20.79 -12.91 -10.46
N TYR A 28 -19.79 -13.69 -10.85
CA TYR A 28 -19.34 -13.85 -12.23
C TYR A 28 -19.41 -15.30 -12.67
N GLU A 29 -19.54 -15.51 -13.97
CA GLU A 29 -19.43 -16.85 -14.55
C GLU A 29 -17.96 -17.28 -14.58
N ALA A 30 -17.65 -18.47 -14.06
CA ALA A 30 -16.30 -19.00 -14.02
C ALA A 30 -16.28 -20.50 -14.37
N LYS A 31 -15.08 -21.01 -14.67
CA LYS A 31 -14.81 -22.43 -14.90
C LYS A 31 -13.76 -22.91 -13.91
N ILE A 32 -13.96 -24.08 -13.33
CA ILE A 32 -12.96 -24.70 -12.46
C ILE A 32 -11.85 -25.31 -13.32
N LEU A 33 -10.62 -24.94 -13.02
CA LEU A 33 -9.43 -25.47 -13.67
C LEU A 33 -8.75 -26.54 -12.83
N LYS A 34 -8.74 -26.39 -11.49
CA LYS A 34 -8.12 -27.36 -10.56
C LYS A 34 -8.91 -27.42 -9.25
N VAL A 35 -8.85 -28.57 -8.58
CA VAL A 35 -9.41 -28.80 -7.24
C VAL A 35 -8.27 -29.30 -6.36
N GLN A 36 -8.07 -28.69 -5.19
CA GLN A 36 -7.02 -29.10 -4.26
C GLN A 36 -7.49 -28.92 -2.81
N ALA A 37 -7.27 -29.94 -1.98
CA ALA A 37 -7.37 -29.80 -0.54
C ALA A 37 -6.10 -29.10 -0.03
N MET A 38 -6.28 -27.96 0.62
CA MET A 38 -5.17 -27.21 1.22
C MET A 38 -5.35 -27.19 2.74
N GLU A 39 -4.25 -27.44 3.44
CA GLU A 39 -4.14 -27.27 4.89
C GLU A 39 -3.11 -26.16 5.15
N SER A 40 -3.63 -24.99 5.50
CA SER A 40 -2.86 -23.83 5.94
C SER A 40 -3.46 -23.31 7.24
N PRO A 41 -2.67 -22.70 8.15
CA PRO A 41 -3.20 -22.07 9.38
C PRO A 41 -4.27 -21.00 9.11
N THR A 42 -4.38 -20.47 7.88
CA THR A 42 -5.39 -19.49 7.47
C THR A 42 -6.51 -20.04 6.58
N PHE A 43 -6.29 -21.19 5.92
CA PHE A 43 -7.24 -21.75 4.95
C PHE A 43 -7.22 -23.28 5.05
N THR A 44 -8.24 -23.85 5.69
CA THR A 44 -8.43 -25.29 5.80
C THR A 44 -9.61 -25.73 4.94
N GLY A 45 -9.39 -26.66 4.01
CA GLY A 45 -10.45 -27.29 3.22
C GLY A 45 -10.21 -27.31 1.70
N ILE A 46 -11.25 -27.71 0.96
CA ILE A 46 -11.21 -27.85 -0.50
C ILE A 46 -11.25 -26.47 -1.15
N HIS A 47 -10.25 -26.18 -1.97
CA HIS A 47 -10.13 -24.97 -2.77
C HIS A 47 -10.22 -25.30 -4.25
N TYR A 48 -10.71 -24.32 -5.02
CA TYR A 48 -10.94 -24.41 -6.45
C TYR A 48 -10.14 -23.33 -7.15
N PHE A 49 -9.30 -23.72 -8.12
CA PHE A 49 -8.65 -22.76 -8.99
C PHE A 49 -9.61 -22.40 -10.12
N VAL A 50 -10.04 -21.14 -10.18
CA VAL A 50 -11.12 -20.69 -11.07
C VAL A 50 -10.61 -19.71 -12.11
N HIS A 51 -11.13 -19.84 -13.33
CA HIS A 51 -10.94 -18.88 -14.41
C HIS A 51 -12.27 -18.18 -14.74
N TYR A 52 -12.28 -16.86 -14.67
CA TYR A 52 -13.47 -16.05 -14.95
C TYR A 52 -13.69 -15.87 -16.45
N LYS A 53 -14.92 -16.05 -16.91
CA LYS A 53 -15.26 -15.94 -18.33
C LYS A 53 -15.00 -14.52 -18.84
N GLY A 54 -14.15 -14.41 -19.86
CA GLY A 54 -13.80 -13.15 -20.50
C GLY A 54 -12.74 -12.34 -19.77
N TRP A 55 -12.12 -12.90 -18.72
CA TRP A 55 -11.05 -12.26 -17.95
C TRP A 55 -9.69 -12.80 -18.42
N LYS A 56 -8.61 -12.04 -18.16
CA LYS A 56 -7.25 -12.52 -18.46
C LYS A 56 -6.84 -13.60 -17.44
N GLN A 57 -6.01 -14.57 -17.85
CA GLN A 57 -5.50 -15.64 -16.97
C GLN A 57 -4.74 -15.13 -15.73
N THR A 58 -4.21 -13.90 -15.78
CA THR A 58 -3.58 -13.25 -14.62
C THR A 58 -4.55 -13.01 -13.44
N TRP A 59 -5.85 -13.17 -13.66
CA TRP A 59 -6.91 -13.05 -12.64
C TRP A 59 -7.39 -14.40 -12.11
N ASP A 60 -6.78 -15.50 -12.54
CA ASP A 60 -7.14 -16.82 -12.05
C ASP A 60 -6.67 -16.96 -10.60
N GLU A 61 -7.55 -17.43 -9.72
CA GLU A 61 -7.31 -17.46 -8.27
C GLU A 61 -7.81 -18.77 -7.66
N TRP A 62 -7.24 -19.12 -6.51
CA TRP A 62 -7.78 -20.18 -5.65
C TRP A 62 -8.87 -19.61 -4.76
N VAL A 63 -10.07 -20.18 -4.82
CA VAL A 63 -11.22 -19.77 -4.01
C VAL A 63 -11.72 -20.92 -3.14
N PRO A 64 -12.15 -20.65 -1.89
CA PRO A 64 -12.81 -21.64 -1.05
C PRO A 64 -14.23 -21.93 -1.54
N LEU A 65 -14.82 -23.04 -1.07
CA LEU A 65 -16.18 -23.46 -1.43
C LEU A 65 -17.23 -22.34 -1.25
N GLY A 66 -17.12 -21.52 -0.20
CA GLY A 66 -18.09 -20.44 0.09
C GLY A 66 -18.18 -19.34 -0.97
N ARG A 67 -17.18 -19.19 -1.85
CA ARG A 67 -17.21 -18.23 -2.97
C ARG A 67 -17.78 -18.83 -4.25
N ALA A 68 -17.93 -20.15 -4.33
CA ALA A 68 -18.37 -20.86 -5.52
C ALA A 68 -19.84 -21.32 -5.36
N LEU A 69 -20.65 -20.99 -6.36
CA LEU A 69 -22.07 -21.32 -6.47
C LEU A 69 -22.29 -22.18 -7.70
N ARG A 70 -23.20 -23.15 -7.60
CA ARG A 70 -23.66 -23.93 -8.75
C ARG A 70 -24.37 -23.04 -9.77
N TYR A 71 -24.23 -23.42 -11.04
CA TYR A 71 -24.91 -22.76 -12.14
C TYR A 71 -26.40 -23.17 -12.17
N THR A 72 -27.20 -22.54 -11.32
CA THR A 72 -28.66 -22.76 -11.20
C THR A 72 -29.42 -21.47 -11.51
N GLU A 73 -30.71 -21.58 -11.86
CA GLU A 73 -31.55 -20.41 -12.16
C GLU A 73 -31.67 -19.46 -10.97
N GLU A 74 -31.74 -19.98 -9.74
CA GLU A 74 -31.75 -19.18 -8.51
C GLU A 74 -30.48 -18.34 -8.36
N ASN A 75 -29.32 -18.93 -8.60
CA ASN A 75 -28.04 -18.23 -8.48
C ASN A 75 -27.82 -17.24 -9.63
N LEU A 76 -28.37 -17.52 -10.82
CA LEU A 76 -28.41 -16.55 -11.93
C LEU A 76 -29.33 -15.36 -11.62
N ALA A 77 -30.45 -15.60 -10.94
CA ALA A 77 -31.31 -14.52 -10.45
C ALA A 77 -30.57 -13.65 -9.41
N LYS A 78 -29.83 -14.27 -8.48
CA LYS A 78 -28.96 -13.56 -7.52
C LYS A 78 -27.89 -12.72 -8.23
N GLN A 79 -27.23 -13.26 -9.24
CA GLN A 79 -26.28 -12.51 -10.07
C GLN A 79 -26.94 -11.28 -10.71
N LYS A 80 -28.09 -11.45 -11.36
CA LYS A 80 -28.83 -10.34 -12.00
C LYS A 80 -29.31 -9.31 -10.99
N ALA A 81 -29.77 -9.73 -9.82
CA ALA A 81 -30.23 -8.84 -8.76
C ALA A 81 -29.07 -7.98 -8.23
N LEU A 82 -27.93 -8.59 -7.91
CA LEU A 82 -26.74 -7.88 -7.45
C LEU A 82 -26.22 -6.88 -8.49
N GLN A 83 -26.21 -7.26 -9.78
CA GLN A 83 -25.83 -6.35 -10.87
C GLN A 83 -26.80 -5.16 -11.00
N LYS A 84 -28.12 -5.39 -10.86
CA LYS A 84 -29.11 -4.31 -10.89
C LYS A 84 -28.96 -3.37 -9.70
N THR A 85 -28.83 -3.89 -8.47
CA THR A 85 -28.65 -3.08 -7.27
C THR A 85 -27.39 -2.22 -7.36
N ASN A 86 -26.29 -2.80 -7.84
CA ASN A 86 -25.04 -2.07 -8.03
C ASN A 86 -25.18 -0.95 -9.08
N ASN A 87 -25.89 -1.21 -10.18
CA ASN A 87 -26.16 -0.20 -11.21
C ASN A 87 -27.06 0.93 -10.71
N THR A 88 -28.08 0.65 -9.91
CA THR A 88 -28.99 1.66 -9.35
C THR A 88 -28.28 2.52 -8.31
N ALA A 89 -27.45 1.93 -7.44
CA ALA A 89 -26.65 2.66 -6.46
C ALA A 89 -25.67 3.64 -7.14
N ASN A 90 -25.03 3.20 -8.23
CA ASN A 90 -24.13 4.06 -9.01
C ASN A 90 -24.86 5.21 -9.73
N GLN A 91 -26.11 5.01 -10.17
CA GLN A 91 -26.92 6.08 -10.76
C GLN A 91 -27.38 7.13 -9.73
N ALA A 92 -27.70 6.71 -8.50
CA ALA A 92 -28.08 7.63 -7.42
C ALA A 92 -26.90 8.52 -6.97
N ALA A 93 -25.67 7.96 -6.91
CA ALA A 93 -24.46 8.71 -6.60
C ALA A 93 -24.13 9.76 -7.68
N ALA A 94 -24.31 9.42 -8.96
CA ALA A 94 -24.05 10.34 -10.08
C ALA A 94 -25.02 11.55 -10.13
N ASN A 95 -26.29 11.36 -9.72
CA ASN A 95 -27.25 12.47 -9.65
C ASN A 95 -26.99 13.42 -8.48
N LYS A 96 -26.45 12.92 -7.36
CA LYS A 96 -26.08 13.74 -6.20
C LYS A 96 -24.87 14.64 -6.50
N ALA A 97 -23.93 14.18 -7.34
CA ALA A 97 -22.78 14.96 -7.79
C ALA A 97 -23.13 16.10 -8.79
N LYS A 98 -24.24 15.98 -9.54
CA LYS A 98 -24.69 17.06 -10.46
C LYS A 98 -25.32 18.23 -9.72
N ASN A 99 -26.09 18.01 -8.64
CA ASN A 99 -26.76 19.08 -7.90
C ASN A 99 -25.79 20.01 -7.15
N VAL A 100 -24.60 19.53 -6.80
CA VAL A 100 -23.56 20.33 -6.12
C VAL A 100 -22.81 21.25 -7.10
N ARG A 101 -22.71 20.88 -8.39
CA ARG A 101 -22.03 21.69 -9.41
C ARG A 101 -22.89 22.82 -9.98
N SER A 102 -24.22 22.72 -9.89
CA SER A 102 -25.17 23.76 -10.33
C SER A 102 -25.44 24.86 -9.30
N ALA A 103 -24.88 24.77 -8.08
CA ALA A 103 -25.07 25.78 -7.04
C ALA A 103 -23.97 26.86 -7.01
N ARG A 104 -22.92 26.76 -7.85
CA ARG A 104 -21.74 27.65 -7.78
C ARG A 104 -21.56 28.61 -8.95
N ASP A 105 -22.34 28.50 -10.02
CA ASP A 105 -22.32 29.43 -11.16
C ASP A 105 -23.75 29.75 -11.61
N GLY A 106 -24.21 30.99 -11.41
CA GLY A 106 -25.51 31.42 -11.91
C GLY A 106 -26.09 32.73 -11.37
N ALA A 107 -25.34 33.83 -11.43
CA ALA A 107 -25.93 35.17 -11.51
C ALA A 107 -25.91 35.63 -12.98
N GLY A 108 -27.07 35.65 -13.64
CA GLY A 108 -27.19 36.16 -15.02
C GLY A 108 -28.43 35.66 -15.78
N ALA A 109 -29.42 36.55 -15.87
CA ALA A 109 -30.63 36.67 -16.72
C ALA A 109 -31.09 35.55 -17.71
N PRO A 110 -32.42 35.43 -17.97
CA PRO A 110 -33.01 34.34 -18.76
C PRO A 110 -33.21 34.69 -20.24
N GLY A 111 -33.09 33.68 -21.11
CA GLY A 111 -33.50 33.73 -22.52
C GLY A 111 -33.98 32.35 -23.01
N PRO A 112 -35.13 32.22 -23.72
CA PRO A 112 -35.72 30.92 -24.05
C PRO A 112 -35.55 30.55 -25.52
N SER A 113 -35.11 29.32 -25.82
CA SER A 113 -35.45 28.58 -27.07
C SER A 113 -34.89 27.16 -27.01
N ARG A 114 -35.74 26.13 -26.91
CA ARG A 114 -36.26 25.25 -27.98
C ARG A 114 -35.33 24.12 -28.45
N THR A 115 -35.89 22.91 -28.27
CA THR A 115 -35.94 21.76 -29.19
C THR A 115 -34.68 20.94 -29.49
N ALA A 116 -34.91 19.62 -29.38
CA ALA A 116 -34.65 18.59 -30.39
C ALA A 116 -33.74 17.44 -29.93
N ARG A 117 -34.38 16.27 -29.90
CA ARG A 117 -33.82 14.91 -29.87
C ARG A 117 -32.76 14.74 -30.96
N LYS A 118 -31.66 14.04 -30.68
CA LYS A 118 -31.17 13.00 -31.59
C LYS A 118 -30.20 12.03 -30.91
N ASP A 119 -30.52 10.78 -31.13
CA ASP A 119 -29.67 9.59 -31.05
C ASP A 119 -28.31 9.82 -31.73
N GLY A 120 -27.24 9.29 -31.13
CA GLY A 120 -25.88 9.61 -31.53
C GLY A 120 -24.84 8.73 -30.82
N THR A 121 -24.70 7.52 -31.31
CA THR A 121 -23.63 6.56 -31.00
C THR A 121 -22.26 7.13 -31.39
N ARG A 122 -21.43 7.57 -30.44
CA ARG A 122 -19.95 7.45 -30.53
C ARG A 122 -19.24 7.81 -29.23
N GLY A 123 -18.48 6.83 -28.73
CA GLY A 123 -17.31 6.92 -27.86
C GLY A 123 -17.10 8.16 -26.98
N THR A 124 -17.31 7.98 -25.67
CA THR A 124 -16.49 8.68 -24.67
C THR A 124 -16.09 7.68 -23.58
N LYS A 125 -14.82 7.30 -23.64
CA LYS A 125 -13.91 6.98 -22.54
C LYS A 125 -14.39 7.61 -21.21
N ARG A 126 -15.02 6.83 -20.34
CA ARG A 126 -15.39 7.19 -18.95
C ARG A 126 -15.20 5.91 -18.14
N GLY A 127 -14.10 5.77 -17.41
CA GLY A 127 -13.81 6.62 -16.27
C GLY A 127 -14.37 5.86 -15.07
N ARG A 128 -13.55 4.92 -14.60
CA ARG A 128 -13.79 3.99 -13.51
C ARG A 128 -13.93 4.80 -12.21
N ASP A 129 -15.16 5.10 -11.81
CA ASP A 129 -15.45 5.63 -10.46
C ASP A 129 -15.56 4.42 -9.51
N ASP A 130 -14.41 3.94 -9.04
CA ASP A 130 -14.31 2.99 -7.93
C ASP A 130 -14.72 3.71 -6.63
N ASP A 131 -15.86 3.26 -6.10
CA ASP A 131 -16.24 3.09 -4.69
C ASP A 131 -15.60 4.05 -3.66
N GLU A 132 -16.31 5.13 -3.32
CA GLU A 132 -15.85 6.20 -2.43
C GLU A 132 -15.90 5.83 -0.93
N SER A 133 -16.49 4.68 -0.55
CA SER A 133 -16.62 4.29 0.88
C SER A 133 -15.60 3.26 1.39
N THR A 134 -14.75 2.72 0.51
CA THR A 134 -13.59 1.88 0.86
C THR A 134 -12.26 2.55 0.51
N ARG A 135 -12.27 3.87 0.22
CA ARG A 135 -11.05 4.65 0.05
C ARG A 135 -10.25 4.60 1.35
N LYS A 136 -9.32 3.64 1.41
CA LYS A 136 -8.23 3.62 2.38
C LYS A 136 -7.66 5.03 2.41
N PRO A 137 -7.49 5.66 3.58
CA PRO A 137 -6.95 7.00 3.66
C PRO A 137 -5.61 7.02 2.92
N GLU A 138 -5.59 7.64 1.75
CA GLU A 138 -4.45 7.61 0.85
C GLU A 138 -3.47 8.70 1.29
N MET A 139 -2.37 8.29 1.92
CA MET A 139 -1.32 9.21 2.33
C MET A 139 -0.53 9.66 1.11
N LYS A 140 -0.90 10.81 0.54
CA LYS A 140 -0.16 11.42 -0.56
C LYS A 140 1.00 12.25 0.00
N LEU A 141 2.21 11.73 -0.15
CA LEU A 141 3.43 12.43 0.20
C LEU A 141 3.94 13.23 -1.00
N THR A 142 4.38 14.46 -0.75
CA THR A 142 5.01 15.30 -1.77
C THR A 142 6.51 15.20 -1.58
N VAL A 143 7.15 14.28 -2.29
CA VAL A 143 8.62 14.12 -2.22
C VAL A 143 9.28 15.21 -3.08
N PRO A 144 10.14 16.07 -2.52
CA PRO A 144 10.85 17.08 -3.28
C PRO A 144 11.75 16.48 -4.36
N GLU A 145 11.89 17.18 -5.50
CA GLU A 145 12.65 16.69 -6.65
C GLU A 145 14.14 16.39 -6.32
N PRO A 146 14.85 17.21 -5.51
CA PRO A 146 16.21 16.91 -5.13
C PRO A 146 16.37 15.62 -4.32
N LEU A 147 15.35 15.22 -3.55
CA LEU A 147 15.34 13.95 -2.81
C LEU A 147 15.01 12.76 -3.71
N LYS A 148 14.18 12.95 -4.75
CA LYS A 148 13.98 11.93 -5.77
C LYS A 148 15.27 11.62 -6.52
N ALA A 149 16.03 12.66 -6.90
CA ALA A 149 17.35 12.48 -7.51
C ALA A 149 18.26 11.66 -6.59
N THR A 150 18.32 11.99 -5.29
CA THR A 150 19.07 11.20 -4.31
C THR A 150 18.66 9.73 -4.26
N LEU A 151 17.36 9.42 -4.38
CA LEU A 151 16.88 8.03 -4.40
C LEU A 151 17.28 7.28 -5.66
N VAL A 152 17.34 7.97 -6.81
CA VAL A 152 17.84 7.38 -8.05
C VAL A 152 19.35 7.11 -7.91
N ASP A 153 20.11 8.09 -7.43
CA ASP A 153 21.56 7.98 -7.23
C ASP A 153 21.89 6.84 -6.23
N ASP A 154 21.17 6.76 -5.11
CA ASP A 154 21.27 5.69 -4.12
C ASP A 154 20.97 4.31 -4.73
N TRP A 155 19.90 4.20 -5.52
CA TRP A 155 19.58 2.96 -6.21
C TRP A 155 20.68 2.56 -7.20
N GLU A 156 21.23 3.49 -7.98
CA GLU A 156 22.32 3.20 -8.92
C GLU A 156 23.62 2.81 -8.20
N ALA A 157 23.97 3.52 -7.12
CA ALA A 157 25.15 3.23 -6.31
C ALA A 157 25.12 1.80 -5.77
N VAL A 158 23.99 1.39 -5.17
CA VAL A 158 23.89 0.06 -4.55
C VAL A 158 23.68 -1.05 -5.58
N THR A 159 22.82 -0.84 -6.57
CA THR A 159 22.40 -1.94 -7.48
C THR A 159 23.25 -2.09 -8.74
N LYS A 160 23.84 -1.00 -9.26
CA LYS A 160 24.67 -1.03 -10.46
C LYS A 160 26.16 -0.92 -10.14
N ASN A 161 26.53 -0.02 -9.22
CA ASN A 161 27.93 0.30 -8.96
C ASN A 161 28.56 -0.58 -7.86
N ASN A 162 27.77 -1.47 -7.23
CA ASN A 162 28.20 -2.33 -6.13
C ASN A 162 28.83 -1.53 -4.97
N GLN A 163 28.26 -0.37 -4.66
CA GLN A 163 28.69 0.48 -3.56
C GLN A 163 27.75 0.29 -2.36
N LEU A 164 28.25 0.57 -1.16
CA LEU A 164 27.51 0.44 0.09
C LEU A 164 27.71 1.69 0.95
N VAL A 165 26.70 1.95 1.76
CA VAL A 165 26.79 2.93 2.84
C VAL A 165 27.59 2.30 3.98
N ASP A 166 28.56 3.03 4.51
CA ASP A 166 29.32 2.59 5.69
C ASP A 166 28.44 2.62 6.94
N LEU A 167 28.49 1.53 7.70
CA LEU A 167 27.77 1.38 8.97
C LEU A 167 28.78 1.21 10.11
N PRO A 168 28.56 1.81 11.29
CA PRO A 168 27.42 2.66 11.65
C PRO A 168 27.49 4.07 11.02
N ARG A 169 26.34 4.63 10.64
CA ARG A 169 26.25 5.97 10.05
C ARG A 169 26.31 7.08 11.10
N ASN A 170 26.94 8.18 10.71
CA ASN A 170 26.89 9.46 11.43
C ASN A 170 26.55 10.59 10.44
N PRO A 171 25.42 11.31 10.62
CA PRO A 171 24.40 11.10 11.65
C PRO A 171 23.55 9.85 11.39
N ASN A 172 23.09 9.19 12.47
CA ASN A 172 22.14 8.07 12.39
C ASN A 172 20.68 8.55 12.40
N VAL A 173 19.71 7.65 12.15
CA VAL A 173 18.28 8.00 12.11
C VAL A 173 17.80 8.63 13.42
N VAL A 174 18.21 8.10 14.58
CA VAL A 174 17.84 8.66 15.89
C VAL A 174 18.29 10.12 16.01
N GLN A 175 19.53 10.41 15.63
CA GLN A 175 20.08 11.77 15.64
C GLN A 175 19.36 12.68 14.64
N ILE A 176 19.04 12.17 13.45
CA ILE A 176 18.31 12.94 12.43
C ILE A 176 16.91 13.32 12.94
N LEU A 177 16.18 12.37 13.55
CA LEU A 177 14.86 12.62 14.10
C LEU A 177 14.91 13.59 15.29
N ALA A 178 15.92 13.50 16.16
CA ALA A 178 16.13 14.47 17.24
C ALA A 178 16.44 15.89 16.70
N LEU A 179 17.23 15.99 15.63
CA LEU A 179 17.49 17.28 14.96
C LEU A 179 16.23 17.84 14.31
N PHE A 180 15.35 16.97 13.79
CA PHE A 180 14.05 17.35 13.26
C PHE A 180 13.10 17.83 14.37
N GLU A 181 13.04 17.14 15.51
CA GLU A 181 12.26 17.56 16.68
C GLU A 181 12.61 19.00 17.08
N LYS A 182 13.91 19.25 17.26
CA LYS A 182 14.42 20.58 17.59
C LYS A 182 14.03 21.62 16.54
N HIS A 183 14.15 21.28 15.25
CA HIS A 183 13.76 22.18 14.16
C HIS A 183 12.28 22.56 14.18
N VAL A 184 11.39 21.57 14.40
CA VAL A 184 9.95 21.79 14.47
C VAL A 184 9.58 22.67 15.66
N LEU A 185 10.20 22.44 16.82
CA LEU A 185 9.96 23.21 18.04
C LEU A 185 10.47 24.66 17.94
N GLU A 186 11.59 24.90 17.24
CA GLU A 186 12.16 26.23 17.04
C GLU A 186 11.40 27.04 15.98
N LYS A 187 11.12 26.44 14.81
CA LYS A 187 10.52 27.14 13.67
C LYS A 187 9.00 27.27 13.78
N ARG A 188 8.35 26.34 14.51
CA ARG A 188 6.88 26.22 14.68
C ARG A 188 6.12 26.41 13.36
N PRO A 189 6.23 25.46 12.42
CA PRO A 189 5.57 25.57 11.12
C PRO A 189 4.05 25.69 11.31
N PRO A 190 3.38 26.64 10.64
CA PRO A 190 1.93 26.86 10.81
C PRO A 190 1.08 25.70 10.27
N GLU A 191 1.67 24.84 9.44
CA GLU A 191 1.03 23.66 8.85
C GLU A 191 0.88 22.51 9.85
N LEU A 192 1.69 22.48 10.93
CA LEU A 192 1.67 21.39 11.90
C LEU A 192 0.72 21.69 13.06
N ARG A 193 -0.21 20.77 13.30
CA ARG A 193 -1.16 20.85 14.41
C ARG A 193 -0.49 20.41 15.71
N GLN A 194 -0.44 21.27 16.72
CA GLN A 194 0.09 20.97 18.06
C GLN A 194 1.49 20.29 18.06
N PRO A 195 2.51 20.96 17.47
CA PRO A 195 3.88 20.42 17.38
C PRO A 195 4.46 19.99 18.73
N GLU A 196 4.18 20.73 19.80
CA GLU A 196 4.78 20.49 21.13
C GLU A 196 4.36 19.16 21.77
N VAL A 197 3.18 18.62 21.42
CA VAL A 197 2.65 17.39 22.03
C VAL A 197 2.84 16.19 21.09
N LEU A 198 2.67 16.40 19.78
CA LEU A 198 2.60 15.30 18.83
C LEU A 198 3.96 14.92 18.25
N ILE A 199 4.94 15.83 18.21
CA ILE A 199 6.24 15.58 17.56
C ILE A 199 6.94 14.34 18.12
N HIS A 200 6.95 14.20 19.45
CA HIS A 200 7.59 13.07 20.13
C HIS A 200 6.93 11.74 19.76
N THR A 201 5.59 11.70 19.77
CA THR A 201 4.81 10.52 19.40
C THR A 201 5.03 10.14 17.93
N ILE A 202 5.09 11.12 17.03
CA ILE A 202 5.33 10.90 15.61
C ILE A 202 6.74 10.36 15.38
N ILE A 203 7.76 10.96 15.99
CA ILE A 203 9.16 10.51 15.90
C ILE A 203 9.31 9.08 16.42
N SER A 204 8.75 8.80 17.60
CA SER A 204 8.76 7.46 18.17
C SER A 204 8.08 6.45 17.23
N GLY A 205 6.94 6.82 16.64
CA GLY A 205 6.25 5.99 15.65
C GLY A 205 7.10 5.73 14.41
N LEU A 206 7.72 6.76 13.84
CA LEU A 206 8.60 6.64 12.66
C LEU A 206 9.82 5.75 12.94
N GLN A 207 10.43 5.88 14.12
CA GLN A 207 11.54 5.04 14.56
C GLN A 207 11.13 3.56 14.64
N VAL A 208 10.00 3.26 15.30
CA VAL A 208 9.46 1.90 15.38
C VAL A 208 9.14 1.32 13.99
N TYR A 209 8.60 2.14 13.09
CA TYR A 209 8.35 1.72 11.70
C TYR A 209 9.65 1.44 10.96
N PHE A 210 10.66 2.28 11.13
CA PHE A 210 11.98 2.09 10.52
C PHE A 210 12.60 0.77 10.99
N ASP A 211 12.65 0.54 12.30
CA ASP A 211 13.27 -0.65 12.88
C ASP A 211 12.58 -1.95 12.44
N ARG A 212 11.26 -1.94 12.31
CA ARG A 212 10.48 -3.10 11.83
C ARG A 212 10.57 -3.33 10.32
N SER A 213 10.63 -2.26 9.54
CA SER A 213 10.60 -2.34 8.07
C SER A 213 11.98 -2.51 7.44
N LEU A 214 13.05 -2.09 8.12
CA LEU A 214 14.41 -2.11 7.56
C LEU A 214 14.78 -3.48 6.98
N GLY A 215 14.73 -4.52 7.81
CA GLY A 215 15.13 -5.86 7.40
C GLY A 215 14.20 -6.53 6.39
N SER A 216 12.99 -6.03 6.17
CA SER A 216 12.02 -6.65 5.27
C SER A 216 11.88 -5.89 3.95
N GLN A 217 11.80 -4.57 3.99
CA GLN A 217 11.35 -3.72 2.87
C GLN A 217 12.39 -2.71 2.38
N LEU A 218 13.30 -2.24 3.24
CA LEU A 218 14.14 -1.07 2.90
C LEU A 218 15.50 -1.41 2.28
N LEU A 219 15.97 -2.64 2.45
CA LEU A 219 17.28 -3.08 1.97
C LEU A 219 17.19 -3.74 0.59
N TYR A 220 18.04 -3.27 -0.32
CA TYR A 220 18.25 -3.92 -1.61
C TYR A 220 18.89 -5.31 -1.41
N ARG A 221 18.78 -6.16 -2.44
CA ARG A 221 19.38 -7.51 -2.39
C ARG A 221 20.89 -7.46 -2.08
N PHE A 222 21.60 -6.48 -2.63
CA PHE A 222 23.04 -6.33 -2.45
C PHE A 222 23.45 -5.97 -1.01
N GLU A 223 22.58 -5.32 -0.22
CA GLU A 223 22.88 -4.92 1.17
C GLU A 223 22.62 -6.06 2.18
N ARG A 224 21.98 -7.16 1.75
CA ARG A 224 21.55 -8.24 2.66
C ARG A 224 22.70 -8.91 3.41
N PRO A 225 23.88 -9.16 2.80
CA PRO A 225 25.02 -9.68 3.55
C PRO A 225 25.55 -8.69 4.60
N GLN A 226 25.55 -7.39 4.30
CA GLN A 226 25.95 -6.36 5.28
C GLN A 226 24.98 -6.33 6.46
N TYR A 227 23.67 -6.40 6.19
CA TYR A 227 22.66 -6.50 7.24
C TYR A 227 22.82 -7.75 8.11
N ALA A 228 23.15 -8.90 7.50
CA ALA A 228 23.41 -10.13 8.26
C ALA A 228 24.61 -9.97 9.20
N VAL A 229 25.70 -9.34 8.73
CA VAL A 229 26.87 -9.02 9.56
C VAL A 229 26.48 -8.08 10.69
N VAL A 230 25.77 -6.98 10.41
CA VAL A 230 25.29 -6.04 11.44
C VAL A 230 24.45 -6.75 12.50
N ARG A 231 23.53 -7.63 12.10
CA ARG A 231 22.75 -8.42 13.06
C ARG A 231 23.61 -9.35 13.90
N GLN A 232 24.62 -9.99 13.31
CA GLN A 232 25.56 -10.81 14.05
C GLN A 232 26.40 -9.98 15.02
N THR A 233 26.85 -8.80 14.64
CA THR A 233 27.69 -7.95 15.50
C THR A 233 26.92 -7.39 16.69
N TYR A 234 25.66 -6.98 16.50
CA TYR A 234 24.93 -6.18 17.50
C TYR A 234 23.72 -6.88 18.13
N VAL A 235 23.22 -7.98 17.55
CA VAL A 235 21.97 -8.62 18.02
C VAL A 235 22.17 -10.08 18.39
N THR A 236 22.82 -10.87 17.53
CA THR A 236 22.85 -12.34 17.66
C THR A 236 24.27 -12.90 17.87
N GLY A 237 25.27 -12.06 18.10
CA GLY A 237 26.66 -12.45 18.29
C GLY A 237 26.93 -13.00 19.69
N ALA A 238 28.01 -13.78 19.81
CA ALA A 238 28.41 -14.41 21.07
C ALA A 238 28.81 -13.39 22.16
N ASP A 239 29.34 -12.23 21.77
CA ASP A 239 29.81 -11.17 22.67
C ASP A 239 28.78 -10.04 22.87
N VAL A 240 27.52 -10.23 22.44
CA VAL A 240 26.49 -9.19 22.53
C VAL A 240 25.94 -9.10 23.95
N ASP A 241 26.09 -7.93 24.56
CA ASP A 241 25.39 -7.59 25.80
C ASP A 241 23.89 -7.42 25.50
N VAL A 242 23.10 -8.43 25.89
CA VAL A 242 21.64 -8.47 25.69
C VAL A 242 20.95 -7.24 26.30
N SER A 243 21.56 -6.58 27.27
CA SER A 243 21.01 -5.38 27.90
C SER A 243 21.16 -4.10 27.05
N LYS A 244 21.99 -4.12 26.00
CA LYS A 244 22.33 -2.94 25.18
C LYS A 244 22.29 -3.26 23.68
N ILE A 245 21.24 -3.94 23.22
CA ILE A 245 21.04 -4.17 21.78
C ILE A 245 20.64 -2.82 21.14
N PRO A 246 21.48 -2.22 20.28
CA PRO A 246 21.11 -0.99 19.61
C PRO A 246 19.98 -1.27 18.61
N GLU A 247 19.03 -0.35 18.56
CA GLU A 247 18.01 -0.34 17.51
C GLU A 247 18.66 -0.07 16.15
N MET A 248 18.03 -0.53 15.07
CA MET A 248 18.61 -0.37 13.74
C MET A 248 18.64 1.11 13.32
N SER A 249 17.71 1.90 13.83
CA SER A 249 17.67 3.36 13.75
C SER A 249 18.94 4.03 14.32
N ALA A 250 19.65 3.39 15.24
CA ALA A 250 20.93 3.90 15.77
C ALA A 250 22.15 3.55 14.89
N ILE A 251 21.99 2.65 13.91
CA ILE A 251 23.07 2.14 13.06
C ILE A 251 22.98 2.73 11.63
N TYR A 252 21.77 2.85 11.10
CA TYR A 252 21.53 3.31 9.73
C TYR A 252 21.33 4.82 9.64
N GLY A 253 21.44 5.37 8.43
CA GLY A 253 21.47 6.81 8.15
C GLY A 253 20.25 7.35 7.40
N ALA A 254 20.42 8.56 6.84
CA ALA A 254 19.39 9.30 6.11
C ALA A 254 18.92 8.58 4.84
N GLU A 255 19.80 7.82 4.19
CA GLU A 255 19.56 7.11 2.94
C GLU A 255 18.41 6.11 3.11
N HIS A 256 18.53 5.23 4.10
CA HIS A 256 17.52 4.22 4.41
C HIS A 256 16.25 4.84 4.99
N LEU A 257 16.37 5.93 5.76
CA LEU A 257 15.21 6.68 6.26
C LEU A 257 14.37 7.22 5.10
N LEU A 258 15.02 7.80 4.08
CA LEU A 258 14.32 8.32 2.91
C LEU A 258 13.59 7.22 2.14
N ARG A 259 14.19 6.02 1.99
CA ARG A 259 13.52 4.85 1.40
C ARG A 259 12.26 4.46 2.17
N MET A 260 12.31 4.51 3.50
CA MET A 260 11.14 4.26 4.35
C MET A 260 10.06 5.31 4.12
N LEU A 261 10.40 6.60 4.10
CA LEU A 261 9.42 7.67 3.92
C LEU A 261 8.65 7.53 2.60
N VAL A 262 9.32 7.14 1.51
CA VAL A 262 8.65 6.88 0.21
C VAL A 262 7.77 5.63 0.24
N SER A 263 8.12 4.62 1.03
CA SER A 263 7.35 3.37 1.17
C SER A 263 6.23 3.47 2.22
N LEU A 264 6.28 4.49 3.07
CA LEU A 264 5.36 4.70 4.19
C LEU A 264 3.87 4.74 3.77
N PRO A 265 3.46 5.36 2.65
CA PRO A 265 2.06 5.32 2.20
C PRO A 265 1.51 3.90 2.05
N GLN A 266 2.33 2.98 1.51
CA GLN A 266 1.94 1.59 1.30
C GLN A 266 1.84 0.86 2.64
N MET A 267 2.75 1.16 3.57
CA MET A 267 2.75 0.60 4.93
C MET A 267 1.54 1.09 5.75
N VAL A 268 1.24 2.39 5.70
CA VAL A 268 0.10 3.01 6.39
C VAL A 268 -1.24 2.50 5.82
N ALA A 269 -1.32 2.22 4.52
CA ALA A 269 -2.51 1.64 3.89
C ALA A 269 -2.86 0.20 4.35
N ALA A 270 -1.94 -0.46 5.06
CA ALA A 270 -2.18 -1.76 5.70
C ALA A 270 -2.52 -1.63 7.20
N SER A 271 -2.41 -0.44 7.78
CA SER A 271 -2.66 -0.16 9.20
C SER A 271 -4.10 0.33 9.44
N PRO A 272 -4.75 -0.02 10.57
CA PRO A 272 -6.11 0.41 10.89
C PRO A 272 -6.17 1.86 11.42
N LEU A 273 -5.48 2.80 10.76
CA LEU A 273 -5.49 4.22 11.13
C LEU A 273 -6.70 4.94 10.52
N ASP A 274 -7.29 5.85 11.29
CA ASP A 274 -8.37 6.72 10.83
C ASP A 274 -7.83 7.85 9.92
N ALA A 275 -8.73 8.47 9.17
CA ALA A 275 -8.34 9.48 8.18
C ALA A 275 -7.73 10.76 8.78
N GLU A 276 -8.10 11.14 10.01
CA GLU A 276 -7.53 12.31 10.69
C GLU A 276 -6.09 12.02 11.12
N SER A 277 -5.83 10.86 11.74
CA SER A 277 -4.48 10.43 12.09
C SER A 277 -3.56 10.29 10.87
N VAL A 278 -4.06 9.74 9.75
CA VAL A 278 -3.28 9.64 8.51
C VAL A 278 -2.99 11.03 7.93
N GLY A 279 -3.95 11.96 7.99
CA GLY A 279 -3.75 13.35 7.60
C GLY A 279 -2.66 14.02 8.43
N LEU A 280 -2.67 13.79 9.75
CA LEU A 280 -1.67 14.34 10.65
C LEU A 280 -0.27 13.78 10.35
N ILE A 281 -0.13 12.46 10.25
CA ILE A 281 1.15 11.82 9.91
C ILE A 281 1.68 12.34 8.58
N ARG A 282 0.81 12.47 7.57
CA ARG A 282 1.18 13.04 6.26
C ARG A 282 1.82 14.42 6.39
N ASP A 283 1.22 15.32 7.18
CA ASP A 283 1.68 16.69 7.30
C ASP A 283 3.05 16.77 8.00
N TYR A 284 3.25 15.97 9.06
CA TYR A 284 4.57 15.84 9.71
C TYR A 284 5.63 15.21 8.81
N VAL A 285 5.26 14.19 8.03
CA VAL A 285 6.18 13.53 7.09
C VAL A 285 6.57 14.46 5.94
N ASN A 286 5.64 15.29 5.44
CA ASN A 286 5.97 16.31 4.45
C ASN A 286 6.94 17.35 5.01
N GLU A 287 6.74 17.82 6.25
CA GLU A 287 7.72 18.74 6.87
C GLU A 287 9.07 18.07 7.13
N LEU A 288 9.08 16.78 7.47
CA LEU A 288 10.33 16.00 7.57
C LEU A 288 11.05 15.93 6.20
N LEU A 289 10.32 15.71 5.10
CA LEU A 289 10.91 15.71 3.76
C LEU A 289 11.49 17.09 3.40
N ASN A 290 10.79 18.18 3.72
CA ASN A 290 11.31 19.54 3.53
C ASN A 290 12.58 19.80 4.36
N PHE A 291 12.61 19.30 5.60
CA PHE A 291 13.78 19.39 6.47
C PHE A 291 14.98 18.61 5.91
N LEU A 292 14.75 17.38 5.40
CA LEU A 292 15.77 16.56 4.77
C LEU A 292 16.32 17.22 3.50
N GLU A 293 15.46 17.86 2.70
CA GLU A 293 15.88 18.63 1.52
C GLU A 293 16.75 19.82 1.93
N ALA A 294 16.32 20.62 2.91
CA ALA A 294 17.06 21.80 3.38
C ALA A 294 18.44 21.45 3.96
N LYS A 295 18.62 20.24 4.50
CA LYS A 295 19.89 19.76 5.06
C LYS A 295 20.52 18.64 4.25
N LYS A 296 20.17 18.51 2.96
CA LYS A 296 20.59 17.38 2.12
C LYS A 296 22.12 17.19 2.13
N GLU A 297 22.87 18.27 2.00
CA GLU A 297 24.35 18.25 1.92
C GLU A 297 25.03 17.75 3.21
N VAL A 298 24.36 17.87 4.36
CA VAL A 298 24.91 17.46 5.66
C VAL A 298 24.45 16.05 6.03
N LEU A 299 23.24 15.66 5.61
CA LEU A 299 22.62 14.41 6.04
C LEU A 299 22.94 13.22 5.12
N PHE A 300 23.01 13.45 3.81
CA PHE A 300 23.24 12.39 2.81
C PHE A 300 24.72 12.31 2.43
N LEU A 301 25.21 11.08 2.23
CA LEU A 301 26.54 10.88 1.66
C LEU A 301 26.55 11.22 0.17
N LEU A 302 27.59 11.92 -0.26
CA LEU A 302 27.85 12.19 -1.67
C LEU A 302 28.38 10.93 -2.38
N GLU A 303 29.22 10.16 -1.70
CA GLU A 303 29.89 8.98 -2.25
C GLU A 303 29.79 7.79 -1.29
N TYR A 304 29.54 6.61 -1.87
CA TYR A 304 29.44 5.34 -1.16
C TYR A 304 30.72 4.52 -1.35
N GLN A 305 31.05 3.67 -0.38
CA GLN A 305 32.26 2.86 -0.48
C GLN A 305 32.06 1.70 -1.47
N PRO A 306 33.04 1.44 -2.35
CA PRO A 306 33.00 0.27 -3.21
C PRO A 306 33.07 -1.00 -2.36
N ALA A 307 32.14 -1.93 -2.58
CA ALA A 307 32.16 -3.20 -1.88
C ALA A 307 33.36 -4.05 -2.30
N SER A 308 33.98 -4.74 -1.34
CA SER A 308 35.10 -5.64 -1.60
C SER A 308 34.70 -6.79 -2.55
N LEU A 309 35.67 -7.32 -3.30
CA LEU A 309 35.46 -8.47 -4.18
C LEU A 309 34.85 -9.67 -3.43
N GLN A 310 35.29 -9.90 -2.20
CA GLN A 310 34.74 -10.95 -1.34
C GLN A 310 33.26 -10.72 -1.05
N TYR A 311 32.88 -9.48 -0.71
CA TYR A 311 31.49 -9.12 -0.46
C TYR A 311 30.62 -9.29 -1.71
N GLN A 312 31.14 -8.87 -2.87
CA GLN A 312 30.43 -9.01 -4.15
C GLN A 312 30.14 -10.48 -4.49
N ASN A 313 31.08 -11.38 -4.22
CA ASN A 313 30.90 -12.82 -4.45
C ASN A 313 29.80 -13.41 -3.56
N VAL A 314 29.78 -13.04 -2.28
CA VAL A 314 28.73 -13.47 -1.33
C VAL A 314 27.36 -12.92 -1.73
N SER A 315 27.30 -11.69 -2.26
CA SER A 315 26.04 -11.03 -2.63
C SER A 315 25.43 -11.54 -3.94
N ARG A 316 26.25 -12.11 -4.83
CA ARG A 316 25.82 -12.69 -6.11
C ARG A 316 25.36 -14.15 -5.99
N SER A 317 25.78 -14.82 -4.91
CA SER A 317 25.35 -16.18 -4.56
C SER A 317 23.88 -16.20 -4.15
#